data_AF-A0A3B8ZKF1-F1
#
_entry.id   AF-A0A3B8ZKF1-F1
#
_cell.length_a   1.000
_cell.length_b   1.000
_cell.length_c   1.000
_cell.angle_alpha   90.00
_cell.angle_beta   90.00
_cell.angle_gamma   90.00
#
_symmetry.space_group_name_H-M   'P 1'
#
loop_
_entity.id
_entity.type
_entity.pdbx_description
1 polymer ?
#
loop_
_entity_poly.entity_id
_entity_poly.type
_entity_poly.pdbx_seq_one_letter_code
_entity_poly.pdbx_strand_id
1 'polypeptide(L)'
;MVTLLKAAGGRSETFHTRIVAEGTIGNVNEKFMLDVLKDGTDYDIRLTHRQYSLQLRRRSSGTALALPNHQVAFVATGEIDLTTGDNLDPNSLAARLISSESAQGQIAPLLFAFEPAHVLNLAKTSMGAKVDPATGILSIGGMEIRSPQPDQIQTSLSGMKVRAGVSELKEPLLPHDQWPDYRIENVDRQQLEQTIARAVRRATEILMPGESLTAAGAAQIQAENGESRNIEGHRVILLRGTHQQIGQAHGKVLQYETARTIDSVIHVYGLLQTLATGKWFPSELEKRFKELEAHIPPEYIEEQRQLAQSIGQPAQVIHGLNLCLEQIHSGGFAAFNSATSNGQLLHAGMLEGLANMALLDVTVSFIISVEGKTPFASVGYAGFTGCISGMNLSQIAISKTSDFHTGQATGIPMSILARMALEKCDSLESAVQLIQQSPRSGQGVFLITDGTANLASAVLSSAEITKVVDAATGHPRLGDTIKDCVVTPCLNQIAELPKALTSKLSSLDAESAIGWLPELATKESPLQNVVLSPASGLLHVSNTYRLPSGEQPVVVKLDIKELAESPLTPVPPQ
;
A
#
# COMPACT_ATOMS: atom_id res chain seq x y z
N MET A 1 -30.44 21.38 11.54
CA MET A 1 -29.05 21.07 11.91
C MET A 1 -28.90 20.18 13.16
N VAL A 2 -29.51 20.50 14.31
CA VAL A 2 -29.32 19.75 15.59
C VAL A 2 -29.67 18.25 15.48
N THR A 3 -30.83 17.91 14.91
CA THR A 3 -31.27 16.51 14.70
C THR A 3 -30.29 15.73 13.82
N LEU A 4 -29.77 16.39 12.77
CA LEU A 4 -28.80 15.81 11.85
C LEU A 4 -27.44 15.58 12.50
N LEU A 5 -27.00 16.49 13.37
CA LEU A 5 -25.79 16.33 14.18
C LEU A 5 -25.95 15.24 15.25
N LYS A 6 -27.14 15.05 15.83
CA LYS A 6 -27.42 13.94 16.75
C LYS A 6 -27.39 12.59 16.03
N ALA A 7 -27.99 12.50 14.85
CA ALA A 7 -27.97 11.28 14.03
C ALA A 7 -26.55 10.97 13.51
N ALA A 8 -25.84 11.95 12.96
CA ALA A 8 -24.44 11.82 12.58
C ALA A 8 -23.55 11.45 13.79
N GLY A 9 -23.87 12.02 14.95
CA GLY A 9 -23.27 11.76 16.26
C GLY A 9 -23.47 10.33 16.79
N GLY A 10 -24.33 9.52 16.17
CA GLY A 10 -24.76 8.22 16.68
C GLY A 10 -25.64 8.28 17.94
N ARG A 11 -26.13 9.46 18.32
CA ARG A 11 -26.90 9.69 19.57
C ARG A 11 -28.38 9.40 19.46
N SER A 12 -28.89 9.24 18.24
CA SER A 12 -30.27 8.82 18.02
C SER A 12 -30.35 7.30 18.00
N GLU A 13 -31.28 6.73 18.78
CA GLU A 13 -31.49 5.27 18.82
C GLU A 13 -32.04 4.75 17.49
N THR A 14 -32.99 5.47 16.90
CA THR A 14 -33.65 5.08 15.64
C THR A 14 -33.71 6.26 14.66
N PHE A 15 -33.24 6.07 13.42
CA PHE A 15 -33.30 7.10 12.38
C PHE A 15 -33.05 6.54 10.97
N HIS A 16 -33.41 7.33 9.97
CA HIS A 16 -32.96 7.18 8.58
C HIS A 16 -32.28 8.48 8.12
N THR A 17 -31.00 8.40 7.76
CA THR A 17 -30.26 9.49 7.13
C THR A 17 -30.08 9.19 5.65
N ARG A 18 -30.35 10.17 4.79
CA ARG A 18 -30.06 10.10 3.35
C ARG A 18 -29.14 11.25 2.96
N ILE A 19 -28.05 10.91 2.27
CA ILE A 19 -27.10 11.86 1.68
C ILE A 19 -27.12 11.64 0.16
N VAL A 20 -27.29 12.72 -0.60
CA VAL A 20 -27.24 12.74 -2.06
C VAL A 20 -26.17 13.74 -2.49
N ALA A 21 -25.16 13.27 -3.21
CA ALA A 21 -24.15 14.11 -3.82
C ALA A 21 -24.26 14.03 -5.34
N GLU A 22 -24.43 15.17 -6.00
CA GLU A 22 -24.59 15.28 -7.46
C GLU A 22 -23.70 16.38 -8.02
N GLY A 23 -23.02 16.12 -9.14
CA GLY A 23 -22.14 17.09 -9.77
C GLY A 23 -21.42 16.51 -10.97
N THR A 24 -20.49 17.28 -11.52
CA THR A 24 -19.66 16.84 -12.65
C THR A 24 -18.24 16.59 -12.16
N ILE A 25 -17.74 15.37 -12.36
CA ILE A 25 -16.34 15.00 -12.10
C ILE A 25 -15.68 14.75 -13.46
N GLY A 26 -14.72 15.59 -13.81
CA GLY A 26 -14.17 15.63 -15.17
C GLY A 26 -15.25 16.00 -16.19
N ASN A 27 -15.57 15.08 -17.11
CA ASN A 27 -16.59 15.25 -18.14
C ASN A 27 -17.86 14.42 -17.89
N VAL A 28 -18.01 13.83 -16.69
CA VAL A 28 -19.11 12.92 -16.38
C VAL A 28 -19.95 13.47 -15.23
N ASN A 29 -21.27 13.44 -15.41
CA ASN A 29 -22.20 13.71 -14.33
C ASN A 29 -22.30 12.50 -13.42
N GLU A 30 -21.93 12.69 -12.15
CA GLU A 30 -21.96 11.66 -11.13
C GLU A 30 -23.05 11.96 -10.10
N LYS A 31 -23.68 10.88 -9.63
CA LYS A 31 -24.66 10.91 -8.56
C LYS A 31 -24.40 9.77 -7.59
N PHE A 32 -24.18 10.11 -6.34
CA PHE A 32 -24.02 9.19 -5.23
C PHE A 32 -25.19 9.35 -4.29
N MET A 33 -25.72 8.23 -3.80
CA MET A 33 -26.71 8.22 -2.73
C MET A 33 -26.24 7.29 -1.63
N LEU A 34 -26.24 7.80 -0.40
CA LEU A 34 -25.89 7.05 0.80
C LEU A 34 -27.09 7.09 1.76
N ASP A 35 -27.64 5.94 2.07
CA ASP A 35 -28.65 5.77 3.10
C ASP A 35 -28.02 5.09 4.31
N VAL A 36 -28.23 5.64 5.50
CA VAL A 36 -27.89 5.03 6.79
C VAL A 36 -29.17 4.88 7.59
N LEU A 37 -29.58 3.64 7.84
CA LEU A 37 -30.77 3.31 8.61
C LEU A 37 -30.30 2.69 9.91
N LYS A 38 -30.78 3.15 11.06
CA LYS A 38 -30.38 2.63 12.37
C LYS A 38 -31.62 2.40 13.22
N ASP A 39 -31.64 1.30 13.96
CA ASP A 39 -32.61 0.98 15.00
C ASP A 39 -31.91 0.27 16.16
N GLY A 40 -31.81 0.93 17.31
CA GLY A 40 -31.04 0.43 18.46
C GLY A 40 -29.58 0.17 18.10
N THR A 41 -29.15 -1.10 18.16
CA THR A 41 -27.79 -1.55 17.81
C THR A 41 -27.64 -2.05 16.37
N ASP A 42 -28.76 -2.13 15.65
CA ASP A 42 -28.81 -2.67 14.30
C ASP A 42 -28.82 -1.51 13.29
N TYR A 43 -28.12 -1.69 12.18
CA TYR A 43 -28.09 -0.66 11.15
C TYR A 43 -27.81 -1.21 9.74
N ASP A 44 -28.23 -0.43 8.75
CA ASP A 44 -27.92 -0.62 7.34
C ASP A 44 -27.14 0.57 6.80
N ILE A 45 -26.16 0.30 5.94
CA ILE A 45 -25.51 1.31 5.09
C ILE A 45 -25.76 0.91 3.64
N ARG A 46 -26.35 1.80 2.84
CA ARG A 46 -26.62 1.53 1.42
C ARG A 46 -25.99 2.64 0.60
N LEU A 47 -24.96 2.29 -0.16
CA LEU A 47 -24.35 3.18 -1.13
C LEU A 47 -24.82 2.80 -2.52
N THR A 48 -25.46 3.74 -3.21
CA THR A 48 -25.91 3.57 -4.59
C THR A 48 -25.07 4.46 -5.50
N HIS A 49 -24.39 3.81 -6.45
CA HIS A 49 -23.64 4.45 -7.52
C HIS A 49 -23.64 3.55 -8.75
N ARG A 50 -23.61 4.14 -9.96
CA ARG A 50 -23.68 3.39 -11.22
C ARG A 50 -22.61 2.31 -11.37
N GLN A 51 -21.41 2.55 -10.84
CA GLN A 51 -20.29 1.60 -10.92
C GLN A 51 -20.00 0.88 -9.60
N TYR A 52 -20.35 1.48 -8.46
CA TYR A 52 -19.86 1.05 -7.13
C TYR A 52 -20.97 1.07 -6.09
N SER A 53 -21.99 0.22 -6.27
CA SER A 53 -23.06 0.05 -5.29
C SER A 53 -22.71 -1.01 -4.26
N LEU A 54 -23.02 -0.77 -2.99
CA LEU A 54 -22.90 -1.75 -1.91
C LEU A 54 -24.02 -1.58 -0.87
N GLN A 55 -24.31 -2.65 -0.14
CA GLN A 55 -25.19 -2.63 1.01
C GLN A 55 -24.55 -3.40 2.16
N LEU A 56 -24.44 -2.78 3.33
CA LEU A 56 -24.02 -3.42 4.57
C LEU A 56 -25.25 -3.54 5.47
N ARG A 57 -25.54 -4.74 5.98
CA ARG A 57 -26.52 -4.97 7.05
C ARG A 57 -25.77 -5.52 8.26
N ARG A 58 -25.77 -4.79 9.37
CA ARG A 58 -25.20 -5.26 10.63
C ARG A 58 -26.31 -5.47 11.66
N ARG A 59 -26.34 -6.65 12.25
CA ARG A 59 -27.22 -7.06 13.35
C ARG A 59 -26.38 -7.57 14.52
N SER A 60 -27.00 -7.71 15.68
CA SER A 60 -26.37 -8.40 16.82
C SER A 60 -25.95 -9.84 16.48
N SER A 61 -26.73 -10.55 15.66
CA SER A 61 -26.51 -11.95 15.27
C SER A 61 -25.56 -12.16 14.08
N GLY A 62 -25.30 -11.13 13.28
CA GLY A 62 -24.46 -11.26 12.08
C GLY A 62 -24.33 -9.99 11.26
N THR A 63 -23.47 -10.05 10.26
CA THR A 63 -23.14 -8.94 9.36
C THR A 63 -23.12 -9.43 7.92
N ALA A 64 -23.67 -8.66 6.99
CA ALA A 64 -23.63 -8.97 5.58
C ALA A 64 -23.19 -7.78 4.73
N LEU A 65 -22.28 -8.01 3.80
CA LEU A 65 -21.87 -7.07 2.76
C LEU A 65 -22.37 -7.59 1.40
N ALA A 66 -23.37 -6.93 0.83
CA ALA A 66 -23.91 -7.25 -0.48
C ALA A 66 -23.44 -6.26 -1.55
N LEU A 67 -23.12 -6.79 -2.72
CA LEU A 67 -22.64 -6.05 -3.88
C LEU A 67 -23.63 -6.20 -5.03
N PRO A 68 -24.60 -5.27 -5.18
CA PRO A 68 -25.64 -5.34 -6.21
C PRO A 68 -25.11 -5.55 -7.63
N ASN A 69 -24.00 -4.89 -8.01
CA ASN A 69 -23.44 -4.99 -9.36
C ASN A 69 -22.87 -6.38 -9.68
N HIS A 70 -22.59 -7.19 -8.66
CA HIS A 70 -22.08 -8.56 -8.79
C HIS A 70 -23.12 -9.62 -8.40
N GLN A 71 -24.29 -9.20 -7.91
CA GLN A 71 -25.33 -10.10 -7.37
C GLN A 71 -24.80 -11.11 -6.34
N VAL A 72 -23.89 -10.67 -5.46
CA VAL A 72 -23.29 -11.49 -4.39
C VAL A 72 -23.46 -10.83 -3.03
N ALA A 73 -23.73 -11.63 -1.99
CA ALA A 73 -23.77 -11.21 -0.60
C ALA A 73 -22.81 -12.05 0.24
N PHE A 74 -21.82 -11.39 0.83
CA PHE A 74 -20.94 -11.98 1.83
C PHE A 74 -21.66 -11.95 3.18
N VAL A 75 -22.07 -13.11 3.68
CA VAL A 75 -22.87 -13.24 4.90
C VAL A 75 -22.01 -13.86 6.00
N ALA A 76 -21.98 -13.22 7.16
CA ALA A 76 -21.27 -13.71 8.32
C ALA A 76 -22.20 -13.75 9.54
N THR A 77 -22.21 -14.85 10.27
CA THR A 77 -23.10 -15.10 11.42
C THR A 77 -22.28 -15.56 12.62
N GLY A 78 -22.75 -15.26 13.83
CA GLY A 78 -22.08 -15.64 15.09
C GLY A 78 -21.65 -14.42 15.90
N GLU A 79 -21.05 -14.62 17.06
CA GLU A 79 -20.55 -13.53 17.90
C GLU A 79 -19.24 -12.95 17.38
N ILE A 80 -18.88 -11.76 17.86
CA ILE A 80 -17.59 -11.10 17.58
C ILE A 80 -16.88 -10.80 18.89
N ASP A 81 -15.55 -10.86 18.87
CA ASP A 81 -14.76 -10.38 19.98
C ASP A 81 -14.66 -8.86 19.91
N LEU A 82 -15.42 -8.19 20.78
CA LEU A 82 -15.45 -6.73 20.87
C LEU A 82 -14.16 -6.14 21.44
N THR A 83 -13.34 -6.95 22.13
CA THR A 83 -12.10 -6.47 22.79
C THR A 83 -11.00 -6.11 21.81
N THR A 84 -11.08 -6.61 20.56
CA THR A 84 -10.11 -6.29 19.51
C THR A 84 -10.16 -4.83 19.05
N GLY A 85 -11.28 -4.13 19.24
CA GLY A 85 -11.49 -2.75 18.78
C GLY A 85 -11.65 -2.58 17.26
N ASP A 86 -11.36 -3.61 16.45
CA ASP A 86 -11.48 -3.59 14.99
C ASP A 86 -12.74 -4.34 14.54
N ASN A 87 -13.89 -3.77 14.84
CA ASN A 87 -15.19 -4.31 14.49
C ASN A 87 -16.17 -3.20 14.11
N LEU A 88 -17.39 -3.58 13.74
CA LEU A 88 -18.43 -2.66 13.29
C LEU A 88 -19.52 -2.41 14.33
N ASP A 89 -19.24 -2.63 15.63
CA ASP A 89 -20.19 -2.27 16.68
C ASP A 89 -20.66 -0.80 16.55
N PRO A 90 -21.94 -0.46 16.77
CA PRO A 90 -22.39 0.92 16.63
C PRO A 90 -21.86 1.84 17.74
N ASN A 91 -21.51 1.30 18.92
CA ASN A 91 -21.09 2.13 20.05
C ASN A 91 -19.68 2.67 19.84
N SER A 92 -19.53 3.98 19.68
CA SER A 92 -18.24 4.60 19.34
C SER A 92 -17.68 4.16 17.98
N LEU A 93 -18.54 3.75 17.04
CA LEU A 93 -18.14 3.32 15.70
C LEU A 93 -17.27 4.37 15.01
N ALA A 94 -17.66 5.64 15.04
CA ALA A 94 -16.92 6.70 14.37
C ALA A 94 -15.49 6.89 14.92
N ALA A 95 -15.30 6.74 16.24
CA ALA A 95 -13.98 6.79 16.86
C ALA A 95 -13.10 5.58 16.47
N ARG A 96 -13.72 4.44 16.14
CA ARG A 96 -13.03 3.26 15.59
C ARG A 96 -12.73 3.38 14.10
N LEU A 97 -13.55 4.10 13.33
CA LEU A 97 -13.40 4.22 11.87
C LEU A 97 -12.58 5.44 11.43
N ILE A 98 -12.37 6.43 12.30
CA ILE A 98 -11.61 7.64 11.98
C ILE A 98 -10.40 7.70 12.91
N SER A 99 -9.21 7.54 12.33
CA SER A 99 -7.95 7.56 13.07
C SER A 99 -7.63 8.96 13.58
N SER A 100 -7.09 9.05 14.80
CA SER A 100 -6.52 10.29 15.35
C SER A 100 -5.32 10.81 14.56
N GLU A 101 -4.68 9.94 13.77
CA GLU A 101 -3.53 10.29 12.93
C GLU A 101 -3.93 10.89 11.58
N SER A 102 -5.24 10.90 11.26
CA SER A 102 -5.76 11.67 10.13
C SER A 102 -5.91 13.14 10.50
N ALA A 103 -5.83 14.05 9.53
CA ALA A 103 -6.04 15.48 9.74
C ALA A 103 -7.42 15.79 10.34
N GLN A 104 -8.42 14.93 10.10
CA GLN A 104 -9.75 15.05 10.71
C GLN A 104 -9.91 14.30 12.04
N GLY A 105 -8.97 13.43 12.39
CA GLY A 105 -8.95 12.69 13.65
C GLY A 105 -8.96 13.58 14.89
N GLN A 106 -8.47 14.81 14.76
CA GLN A 106 -8.51 15.81 15.84
C GLN A 106 -9.90 16.44 16.03
N ILE A 107 -10.73 16.42 15.00
CA ILE A 107 -12.06 17.08 14.97
C ILE A 107 -13.19 16.06 15.14
N ALA A 108 -13.02 14.84 14.62
CA ALA A 108 -14.03 13.79 14.66
C ALA A 108 -14.54 13.49 16.10
N PRO A 109 -13.69 13.21 17.11
CA PRO A 109 -14.16 13.02 18.48
C PRO A 109 -14.97 14.20 19.02
N LEU A 110 -14.64 15.43 18.59
CA LEU A 110 -15.34 16.64 19.01
C LEU A 110 -16.75 16.74 18.39
N LEU A 111 -16.92 16.29 17.14
CA LEU A 111 -18.23 16.18 16.48
C LEU A 111 -19.12 15.13 17.16
N PHE A 112 -18.55 14.00 17.59
CA PHE A 112 -19.29 12.87 18.17
C PHE A 112 -19.53 13.01 19.69
N ALA A 113 -18.69 13.73 20.43
CA ALA A 113 -18.78 13.85 21.90
C ALA A 113 -19.56 15.07 22.44
N PHE A 114 -19.65 16.18 21.69
CA PHE A 114 -20.22 17.43 22.20
C PHE A 114 -21.69 17.69 21.80
N GLU A 115 -22.50 18.28 22.70
CA GLU A 115 -23.83 18.80 22.34
C GLU A 115 -23.76 19.69 21.08
N PRO A 116 -24.75 19.64 20.16
CA PRO A 116 -24.69 20.38 18.89
C PRO A 116 -24.39 21.88 19.02
N ALA A 117 -24.73 22.50 20.15
CA ALA A 117 -24.39 23.89 20.47
C ALA A 117 -22.87 24.10 20.69
N HIS A 118 -22.21 23.17 21.36
CA HIS A 118 -20.76 23.21 21.59
C HIS A 118 -19.97 22.95 20.31
N VAL A 119 -20.46 22.06 19.44
CA VAL A 119 -19.88 21.81 18.11
C VAL A 119 -19.88 23.09 17.27
N LEU A 120 -21.00 23.81 17.26
CA LEU A 120 -21.11 25.08 16.54
C LEU A 120 -20.20 26.17 17.12
N ASN A 121 -20.08 26.24 18.45
CA ASN A 121 -19.18 27.21 19.09
C ASN A 121 -17.71 26.91 18.78
N LEU A 122 -17.29 25.65 18.86
CA LEU A 122 -15.95 25.22 18.48
C LEU A 122 -15.66 25.56 17.01
N ALA A 123 -16.61 25.31 16.11
CA ALA A 123 -16.47 25.68 14.70
C ALA A 123 -16.25 27.19 14.51
N LYS A 124 -16.95 28.04 15.28
CA LYS A 124 -16.77 29.49 15.25
C LYS A 124 -15.41 29.92 15.83
N THR A 125 -15.02 29.38 16.98
CA THR A 125 -13.82 29.83 17.72
C THR A 125 -12.53 29.28 17.15
N SER A 126 -12.53 28.04 16.67
CA SER A 126 -11.31 27.31 16.29
C SER A 126 -11.17 27.10 14.79
N MET A 127 -12.28 27.10 14.04
CA MET A 127 -12.29 26.89 12.58
C MET A 127 -12.76 28.13 11.80
N GLY A 128 -12.95 29.26 12.49
CA GLY A 128 -13.32 30.54 11.87
C GLY A 128 -14.70 30.55 11.20
N ALA A 129 -15.60 29.65 11.60
CA ALA A 129 -16.92 29.56 11.00
C ALA A 129 -17.75 30.83 11.26
N LYS A 130 -18.45 31.31 10.23
CA LYS A 130 -19.30 32.50 10.30
C LYS A 130 -20.74 32.13 9.97
N VAL A 131 -21.68 32.66 10.74
CA VAL A 131 -23.11 32.53 10.42
C VAL A 131 -23.61 33.88 9.96
N ASP A 132 -24.12 33.95 8.74
CA ASP A 132 -24.81 35.15 8.25
C ASP A 132 -26.15 35.30 9.00
N PRO A 133 -26.35 36.36 9.79
CA PRO A 133 -27.57 36.55 10.56
C PRO A 133 -28.81 36.83 9.69
N ALA A 134 -28.64 37.31 8.46
CA ALA A 134 -29.75 37.61 7.54
C ALA A 134 -30.25 36.36 6.80
N THR A 135 -29.32 35.48 6.40
CA THR A 135 -29.64 34.30 5.58
C THR A 135 -29.56 32.98 6.34
N GLY A 136 -28.97 32.96 7.53
CA GLY A 136 -28.74 31.77 8.35
C GLY A 136 -27.67 30.82 7.78
N ILE A 137 -26.93 31.25 6.74
CA ILE A 137 -25.91 30.44 6.08
C ILE A 137 -24.66 30.33 6.97
N LEU A 138 -24.16 29.11 7.15
CA LEU A 138 -22.90 28.83 7.84
C LEU A 138 -21.77 28.70 6.82
N SER A 139 -20.74 29.54 6.94
CA SER A 139 -19.54 29.51 6.10
C SER A 139 -18.33 29.04 6.92
N ILE A 140 -17.61 28.03 6.42
CA ILE A 140 -16.41 27.47 7.08
C ILE A 140 -15.43 26.94 6.03
N GLY A 141 -14.17 27.39 6.05
CA GLY A 141 -13.13 26.87 5.15
C GLY A 141 -13.47 26.92 3.65
N GLY A 142 -14.22 27.93 3.20
CA GLY A 142 -14.68 28.05 1.80
C GLY A 142 -15.94 27.24 1.46
N MET A 143 -16.49 26.47 2.40
CA MET A 143 -17.74 25.74 2.26
C MET A 143 -18.92 26.56 2.80
N GLU A 144 -20.02 26.61 2.04
CA GLU A 144 -21.30 27.18 2.49
C GLU A 144 -22.28 26.05 2.85
N ILE A 145 -22.83 26.09 4.05
CA ILE A 145 -23.85 25.15 4.53
C ILE A 145 -25.16 25.92 4.73
N ARG A 146 -26.23 25.41 4.13
CA ARG A 146 -27.59 25.93 4.24
C ARG A 146 -28.48 24.88 4.90
N SER A 147 -29.40 25.28 5.77
CA SER A 147 -30.39 24.38 6.39
C SER A 147 -31.78 24.77 5.88
N PRO A 148 -32.24 24.24 4.73
CA PRO A 148 -33.55 24.61 4.17
C PRO A 148 -34.71 24.18 5.08
N GLN A 149 -34.52 23.10 5.83
CA GLN A 149 -35.42 22.62 6.89
C GLN A 149 -34.58 22.21 8.12
N PRO A 150 -35.17 22.13 9.33
CA PRO A 150 -34.44 21.77 10.55
C PRO A 150 -33.74 20.41 10.52
N ASP A 151 -34.19 19.50 9.67
CA ASP A 151 -33.74 18.13 9.48
C ASP A 151 -32.93 17.93 8.19
N GLN A 152 -32.68 19.00 7.44
CA GLN A 152 -31.96 18.97 6.15
C GLN A 152 -30.80 19.96 6.11
N ILE A 153 -29.73 19.56 5.43
CA ILE A 153 -28.62 20.43 5.06
C ILE A 153 -28.33 20.35 3.56
N GLN A 154 -27.87 21.45 3.00
CA GLN A 154 -27.37 21.55 1.64
C GLN A 154 -26.03 22.28 1.66
N THR A 155 -25.05 21.73 0.95
CA THR A 155 -23.74 22.34 0.77
C THR A 155 -23.19 22.08 -0.63
N SER A 156 -22.08 22.72 -0.96
CA SER A 156 -21.32 22.48 -2.19
C SER A 156 -19.86 22.27 -1.82
N LEU A 157 -19.28 21.17 -2.28
CA LEU A 157 -17.89 20.81 -2.05
C LEU A 157 -17.27 20.36 -3.38
N SER A 158 -16.17 20.99 -3.79
CA SER A 158 -15.41 20.62 -5.01
C SER A 158 -16.28 20.47 -6.28
N GLY A 159 -17.25 21.36 -6.47
CA GLY A 159 -18.17 21.32 -7.62
C GLY A 159 -19.34 20.33 -7.50
N MET A 160 -19.42 19.57 -6.41
CA MET A 160 -20.55 18.69 -6.10
C MET A 160 -21.54 19.37 -5.16
N LYS A 161 -22.82 19.32 -5.51
CA LYS A 161 -23.92 19.70 -4.61
C LYS A 161 -24.25 18.50 -3.73
N VAL A 162 -24.16 18.70 -2.42
CA VAL A 162 -24.47 17.69 -1.42
C VAL A 162 -25.72 18.09 -0.66
N ARG A 163 -26.68 17.19 -0.55
CA ARG A 163 -27.89 17.33 0.26
C ARG A 163 -27.94 16.19 1.24
N ALA A 164 -28.18 16.47 2.51
CA ALA A 164 -28.40 15.45 3.52
C ALA A 164 -29.67 15.74 4.31
N GLY A 165 -30.40 14.70 4.67
CA GLY A 165 -31.62 14.80 5.48
C GLY A 165 -31.73 13.65 6.46
N VAL A 166 -32.41 13.88 7.57
CA VAL A 166 -32.75 12.85 8.56
C VAL A 166 -34.25 12.77 8.72
N SER A 167 -34.79 11.55 8.69
CA SER A 167 -36.20 11.27 8.93
C SER A 167 -36.36 10.10 9.89
N GLU A 168 -37.59 9.88 10.34
CA GLU A 168 -37.95 8.65 11.05
C GLU A 168 -37.76 7.42 10.16
N LEU A 169 -37.40 6.30 10.80
CA LEU A 169 -37.32 5.01 10.15
C LEU A 169 -38.74 4.50 9.86
N LYS A 170 -39.10 4.35 8.58
CA LYS A 170 -40.45 3.97 8.17
C LYS A 170 -40.66 2.47 8.02
N GLU A 171 -39.58 1.72 7.80
CA GLU A 171 -39.61 0.30 7.50
C GLU A 171 -38.65 -0.45 8.45
N PRO A 172 -39.01 -1.66 8.90
CA PRO A 172 -38.14 -2.45 9.74
C PRO A 172 -36.88 -2.87 8.98
N LEU A 173 -35.79 -3.00 9.74
CA LEU A 173 -34.52 -3.50 9.21
C LEU A 173 -34.64 -5.00 8.88
N LEU A 174 -34.35 -5.37 7.64
CA LEU A 174 -34.40 -6.77 7.19
C LEU A 174 -33.32 -7.63 7.86
N PRO A 175 -33.48 -8.95 7.98
CA PRO A 175 -32.40 -9.82 8.49
C PRO A 175 -31.10 -9.71 7.66
N HIS A 176 -29.96 -9.97 8.31
CA HIS A 176 -28.63 -9.89 7.66
C HIS A 176 -28.43 -11.01 6.64
N ASP A 177 -29.09 -12.15 6.79
CA ASP A 177 -28.95 -13.36 5.99
C ASP A 177 -30.00 -13.51 4.87
N GLN A 178 -30.95 -12.58 4.75
CA GLN A 178 -32.00 -12.63 3.73
C GLN A 178 -31.65 -11.82 2.47
N TRP A 179 -31.19 -12.55 1.43
CA TRP A 179 -30.87 -12.00 0.10
C TRP A 179 -31.40 -12.90 -1.03
N PRO A 180 -32.70 -12.83 -1.38
CA PRO A 180 -33.35 -13.80 -2.28
C PRO A 180 -32.81 -13.83 -3.72
N ASP A 181 -32.18 -12.76 -4.19
CA ASP A 181 -31.66 -12.62 -5.56
C ASP A 181 -30.12 -12.62 -5.63
N TYR A 182 -29.44 -12.97 -4.55
CA TYR A 182 -27.99 -12.88 -4.45
C TYR A 182 -27.38 -14.27 -4.26
N ARG A 183 -26.23 -14.50 -4.88
CA ARG A 183 -25.35 -15.60 -4.49
C ARG A 183 -24.84 -15.33 -3.08
N ILE A 184 -25.13 -16.23 -2.16
CA ILE A 184 -24.60 -16.14 -0.78
C ILE A 184 -23.20 -16.74 -0.73
N GLU A 185 -22.27 -16.03 -0.13
CA GLU A 185 -20.93 -16.50 0.21
C GLU A 185 -20.71 -16.33 1.72
N ASN A 186 -20.54 -17.44 2.43
CA ASN A 186 -20.35 -17.37 3.88
C ASN A 186 -18.90 -17.04 4.20
N VAL A 187 -18.68 -16.05 5.06
CA VAL A 187 -17.35 -15.61 5.50
C VAL A 187 -17.28 -15.51 7.02
N ASP A 188 -16.06 -15.49 7.56
CA ASP A 188 -15.85 -15.28 9.00
C ASP A 188 -16.27 -13.87 9.43
N ARG A 189 -17.03 -13.77 10.53
CA ARG A 189 -17.59 -12.49 10.98
C ARG A 189 -16.53 -11.54 11.52
N GLN A 190 -15.57 -12.07 12.28
CA GLN A 190 -14.47 -11.27 12.81
C GLN A 190 -13.64 -10.68 11.67
N GLN A 191 -13.29 -11.50 10.67
CA GLN A 191 -12.54 -11.07 9.49
C GLN A 191 -13.31 -10.03 8.67
N LEU A 192 -14.61 -10.23 8.40
CA LEU A 192 -15.43 -9.28 7.63
C LEU A 192 -15.50 -7.91 8.31
N GLU A 193 -15.83 -7.88 9.60
CA GLU A 193 -15.95 -6.61 10.34
C GLU A 193 -14.58 -5.94 10.52
N GLN A 194 -13.52 -6.71 10.78
CA GLN A 194 -12.16 -6.18 10.89
C GLN A 194 -11.68 -5.59 9.57
N THR A 195 -11.87 -6.28 8.44
CA THR A 195 -11.47 -5.78 7.12
C THR A 195 -12.15 -4.47 6.81
N ILE A 196 -13.46 -4.33 7.03
CA ILE A 196 -14.18 -3.08 6.78
C ILE A 196 -13.71 -1.98 7.75
N ALA A 197 -13.61 -2.29 9.05
CA ALA A 197 -13.25 -1.30 10.06
C ALA A 197 -11.84 -0.72 9.82
N ARG A 198 -10.86 -1.60 9.61
CA ARG A 198 -9.47 -1.21 9.36
C ARG A 198 -9.29 -0.56 7.99
N ALA A 199 -9.99 -1.02 6.96
CA ALA A 199 -9.99 -0.40 5.64
C ALA A 199 -10.50 1.04 5.69
N VAL A 200 -11.64 1.28 6.34
CA VAL A 200 -12.19 2.65 6.46
C VAL A 200 -11.23 3.52 7.27
N ARG A 201 -10.71 3.03 8.39
CA ARG A 201 -9.73 3.75 9.21
C ARG A 201 -8.52 4.18 8.40
N ARG A 202 -7.85 3.23 7.74
CA ARG A 202 -6.66 3.54 6.93
C ARG A 202 -7.02 4.40 5.73
N ALA A 203 -8.14 4.18 5.05
CA ALA A 203 -8.55 5.06 3.93
C ALA A 203 -8.69 6.53 4.36
N THR A 204 -9.16 6.81 5.59
CA THR A 204 -9.20 8.19 6.11
C THR A 204 -7.80 8.78 6.31
N GLU A 205 -6.83 7.99 6.76
CA GLU A 205 -5.43 8.39 6.89
C GLU A 205 -4.79 8.67 5.52
N ILE A 206 -5.11 7.85 4.51
CA ILE A 206 -4.59 8.01 3.14
C ILE A 206 -5.11 9.31 2.50
N LEU A 207 -6.43 9.52 2.59
CA LEU A 207 -7.12 10.64 1.97
C LEU A 207 -6.86 11.96 2.69
N MET A 208 -6.67 11.91 4.01
CA MET A 208 -6.51 13.08 4.88
C MET A 208 -5.40 12.81 5.91
N PRO A 209 -4.13 12.70 5.49
CA PRO A 209 -3.04 12.39 6.41
C PRO A 209 -2.80 13.53 7.39
N GLY A 210 -2.65 13.22 8.68
CA GLY A 210 -2.20 14.17 9.70
C GLY A 210 -0.68 14.30 9.73
N GLU A 211 -0.17 15.24 10.53
CA GLU A 211 1.27 15.54 10.58
C GLU A 211 2.13 14.35 10.99
N SER A 212 1.66 13.48 11.89
CA SER A 212 2.40 12.27 12.31
C SER A 212 2.60 11.26 11.20
N LEU A 213 1.77 11.29 10.16
CA LEU A 213 1.87 10.44 8.97
C LEU A 213 2.78 11.03 7.89
N THR A 214 3.03 12.34 7.96
CA THR A 214 3.81 13.08 6.96
C THR A 214 5.16 13.54 7.47
N ALA A 215 5.38 13.57 8.78
CA ALA A 215 6.63 14.00 9.39
C ALA A 215 7.76 12.97 9.17
N ALA A 216 8.95 13.45 8.84
CA ALA A 216 10.15 12.62 8.78
C ALA A 216 10.64 12.32 10.20
N GLY A 217 10.79 11.04 10.54
CA GLY A 217 11.32 10.64 11.84
C GLY A 217 10.75 9.32 12.34
N ALA A 218 11.47 8.23 12.10
CA ALA A 218 11.19 6.96 12.78
C ALA A 218 11.94 6.89 14.11
N ALA A 219 11.27 6.39 15.15
CA ALA A 219 11.98 5.97 16.35
C ALA A 219 12.95 4.85 16.01
N GLN A 220 14.16 4.89 16.57
CA GLN A 220 15.08 3.78 16.48
C GLN A 220 14.57 2.67 17.41
N ILE A 221 14.33 1.49 16.85
CA ILE A 221 13.86 0.32 17.57
C ILE A 221 14.94 -0.75 17.46
N GLN A 222 15.27 -1.38 18.58
CA GLN A 222 16.28 -2.42 18.66
C GLN A 222 15.63 -3.72 19.08
N ALA A 223 16.08 -4.81 18.49
CA ALA A 223 15.70 -6.16 18.86
C ALA A 223 16.94 -7.06 18.76
N GLU A 224 16.87 -8.23 19.39
CA GLU A 224 17.83 -9.27 19.08
C GLU A 224 17.77 -9.54 17.56
N ASN A 225 18.93 -9.58 16.91
CA ASN A 225 19.05 -9.83 15.46
C ASN A 225 18.49 -8.72 14.54
N GLY A 226 18.07 -7.57 15.06
CA GLY A 226 17.68 -6.45 14.21
C GLY A 226 17.65 -5.06 14.83
N GLU A 227 17.77 -4.04 13.99
CA GLU A 227 17.82 -2.64 14.40
C GLU A 227 17.22 -1.72 13.33
N SER A 228 16.41 -0.76 13.75
CA SER A 228 15.95 0.36 12.92
C SER A 228 16.84 1.57 13.16
N ARG A 229 17.41 2.10 12.08
CA ARG A 229 18.19 3.34 12.06
C ARG A 229 17.48 4.39 11.21
N ASN A 230 17.62 5.64 11.62
CA ASN A 230 17.22 6.79 10.85
C ASN A 230 18.49 7.45 10.31
N ILE A 231 18.67 7.42 8.98
CA ILE A 231 19.81 8.03 8.29
C ILE A 231 19.21 9.12 7.39
N GLU A 232 19.47 10.38 7.75
CA GLU A 232 18.99 11.55 6.98
C GLU A 232 17.48 11.56 6.71
N GLY A 233 16.66 11.06 7.66
CA GLY A 233 15.21 10.97 7.52
C GLY A 233 14.70 9.69 6.84
N HIS A 234 15.62 8.83 6.38
CA HIS A 234 15.30 7.54 5.77
C HIS A 234 15.42 6.39 6.77
N ARG A 235 14.43 5.49 6.76
CA ARG A 235 14.39 4.32 7.66
C ARG A 235 15.20 3.16 7.06
N VAL A 236 16.28 2.78 7.75
CA VAL A 236 17.17 1.69 7.37
C VAL A 236 17.13 0.59 8.42
N ILE A 237 16.80 -0.62 8.00
CA ILE A 237 16.59 -1.77 8.88
C ILE A 237 17.71 -2.77 8.67
N LEU A 238 18.46 -3.05 9.74
CA LEU A 238 19.52 -4.06 9.74
C LEU A 238 18.93 -5.34 10.33
N LEU A 239 19.07 -6.46 9.62
CA LEU A 239 18.61 -7.79 10.06
C LEU A 239 19.73 -8.81 9.87
N ARG A 240 19.93 -9.71 10.83
CA ARG A 240 20.96 -10.76 10.73
C ARG A 240 20.57 -12.08 11.37
N GLY A 241 21.23 -13.17 10.97
CA GLY A 241 21.05 -14.49 11.56
C GLY A 241 20.32 -15.46 10.64
N THR A 242 19.67 -16.47 11.21
CA THR A 242 18.83 -17.42 10.47
C THR A 242 17.56 -16.73 9.95
N HIS A 243 16.91 -17.30 8.92
CA HIS A 243 15.60 -16.84 8.45
C HIS A 243 14.56 -16.72 9.57
N GLN A 244 14.59 -17.66 10.52
CA GLN A 244 13.72 -17.62 11.69
C GLN A 244 13.98 -16.36 12.53
N GLN A 245 15.24 -16.10 12.89
CA GLN A 245 15.65 -14.93 13.68
C GLN A 245 15.38 -13.62 12.95
N ILE A 246 15.62 -13.57 11.64
CA ILE A 246 15.34 -12.42 10.78
C ILE A 246 13.85 -12.10 10.78
N GLY A 247 12.99 -13.11 10.61
CA GLY A 247 11.54 -12.92 10.67
C GLY A 247 11.08 -12.37 12.02
N GLN A 248 11.60 -12.93 13.11
CA GLN A 248 11.30 -12.45 14.46
C GLN A 248 11.73 -10.99 14.66
N ALA A 249 12.96 -10.66 14.27
CA ALA A 249 13.54 -9.33 14.42
C ALA A 249 12.83 -8.29 13.55
N HIS A 250 12.50 -8.64 12.30
CA HIS A 250 11.73 -7.79 11.40
C HIS A 250 10.40 -7.38 12.05
N GLY A 251 9.62 -8.36 12.55
CA GLY A 251 8.35 -8.08 13.21
C GLY A 251 8.49 -7.18 14.45
N LYS A 252 9.55 -7.34 15.26
CA LYS A 252 9.79 -6.51 16.45
C LYS A 252 10.19 -5.08 16.10
N VAL A 253 11.10 -4.92 15.14
CA VAL A 253 11.67 -3.61 14.76
C VAL A 253 10.71 -2.77 13.93
N LEU A 254 9.80 -3.40 13.19
CA LEU A 254 8.83 -2.76 12.30
C LEU A 254 7.39 -3.10 12.65
N GLN A 255 7.07 -3.38 13.91
CA GLN A 255 5.73 -3.83 14.31
C GLN A 255 4.64 -2.86 13.82
N TYR A 256 4.87 -1.57 14.05
CA TYR A 256 3.91 -0.51 13.74
C TYR A 256 3.77 -0.27 12.24
N GLU A 257 4.90 -0.14 11.54
CA GLU A 257 4.93 0.04 10.10
C GLU A 257 4.34 -1.19 9.37
N THR A 258 4.62 -2.40 9.84
CA THR A 258 4.05 -3.63 9.26
C THR A 258 2.53 -3.67 9.43
N ALA A 259 2.01 -3.26 10.58
CA ALA A 259 0.56 -3.16 10.81
C ALA A 259 -0.10 -2.19 9.81
N ARG A 260 0.52 -1.03 9.56
CA ARG A 260 0.07 -0.07 8.55
C ARG A 260 0.15 -0.62 7.13
N THR A 261 1.19 -1.37 6.79
CA THR A 261 1.27 -2.04 5.48
C THR A 261 0.12 -3.05 5.31
N ILE A 262 -0.20 -3.83 6.36
CA ILE A 262 -1.35 -4.73 6.38
C ILE A 262 -2.65 -3.96 6.17
N ASP A 263 -2.83 -2.82 6.85
CA ASP A 263 -4.00 -1.97 6.69
C ASP A 263 -4.19 -1.46 5.26
N SER A 264 -3.12 -0.97 4.65
CA SER A 264 -3.14 -0.47 3.28
C SER A 264 -3.39 -1.57 2.25
N VAL A 265 -2.75 -2.73 2.40
CA VAL A 265 -2.72 -3.76 1.34
C VAL A 265 -3.79 -4.83 1.55
N ILE A 266 -3.94 -5.35 2.76
CA ILE A 266 -4.87 -6.44 3.03
C ILE A 266 -6.28 -5.89 3.24
N HIS A 267 -6.42 -4.76 3.94
CA HIS A 267 -7.74 -4.24 4.28
C HIS A 267 -8.25 -3.23 3.25
N VAL A 268 -7.55 -2.12 2.99
CA VAL A 268 -8.01 -1.11 2.01
C VAL A 268 -8.06 -1.69 0.61
N TYR A 269 -6.92 -2.14 0.08
CA TYR A 269 -6.91 -2.71 -1.27
C TYR A 269 -7.73 -3.99 -1.37
N GLY A 270 -7.67 -4.86 -0.37
CA GLY A 270 -8.48 -6.09 -0.38
C GLY A 270 -9.98 -5.83 -0.38
N LEU A 271 -10.46 -4.82 0.37
CA LEU A 271 -11.86 -4.40 0.28
C LEU A 271 -12.17 -3.85 -1.11
N LEU A 272 -11.33 -2.97 -1.67
CA LEU A 272 -11.54 -2.44 -3.02
C LEU A 272 -11.57 -3.55 -4.09
N GLN A 273 -10.70 -4.55 -4.00
CA GLN A 273 -10.72 -5.72 -4.88
C GLN A 273 -11.97 -6.57 -4.69
N THR A 274 -12.43 -6.73 -3.45
CA THR A 274 -13.70 -7.41 -3.16
C THR A 274 -14.87 -6.68 -3.81
N LEU A 275 -14.92 -5.35 -3.67
CA LEU A 275 -15.95 -4.50 -4.27
C LEU A 275 -15.91 -4.51 -5.80
N ALA A 276 -14.71 -4.57 -6.40
CA ALA A 276 -14.52 -4.51 -7.85
C ALA A 276 -14.75 -5.84 -8.57
N THR A 277 -14.51 -6.96 -7.87
CA THR A 277 -14.55 -8.31 -8.48
C THR A 277 -15.75 -9.14 -8.04
N GLY A 278 -16.39 -8.78 -6.92
CA GLY A 278 -17.44 -9.60 -6.32
C GLY A 278 -16.94 -10.90 -5.71
N LYS A 279 -15.65 -10.99 -5.37
CA LYS A 279 -15.02 -12.15 -4.73
C LYS A 279 -14.39 -11.76 -3.41
N TRP A 280 -14.47 -12.62 -2.40
CA TRP A 280 -13.84 -12.34 -1.11
C TRP A 280 -12.31 -12.40 -1.23
N PHE A 281 -11.67 -11.23 -1.26
CA PHE A 281 -10.24 -11.12 -1.54
C PHE A 281 -9.33 -11.91 -0.58
N PRO A 282 -9.58 -11.93 0.75
CA PRO A 282 -8.79 -12.76 1.67
C PRO A 282 -8.77 -14.25 1.29
N SER A 283 -9.91 -14.80 0.86
CA SER A 283 -9.98 -16.19 0.41
C SER A 283 -9.26 -16.43 -0.92
N GLU A 284 -9.31 -15.47 -1.85
CA GLU A 284 -8.55 -15.56 -3.10
C GLU A 284 -7.02 -15.55 -2.83
N LEU A 285 -6.55 -14.74 -1.86
CA LEU A 285 -5.14 -14.75 -1.45
C LEU A 285 -4.73 -16.07 -0.80
N GLU A 286 -5.55 -16.61 0.11
CA GLU A 286 -5.25 -17.89 0.75
C GLU A 286 -5.20 -19.02 -0.27
N LYS A 287 -6.17 -19.07 -1.20
CA LYS A 287 -6.18 -20.03 -2.30
C LYS A 287 -4.92 -19.89 -3.14
N ARG A 288 -4.55 -18.65 -3.52
CA ARG A 288 -3.37 -18.40 -4.33
C ARG A 288 -2.09 -18.83 -3.60
N PHE A 289 -1.96 -18.55 -2.31
CA PHE A 289 -0.80 -19.00 -1.54
C PHE A 289 -0.68 -20.52 -1.51
N LYS A 290 -1.78 -21.24 -1.25
CA LYS A 290 -1.80 -22.72 -1.26
C LYS A 290 -1.34 -23.31 -2.59
N GLU A 291 -1.67 -22.68 -3.72
CA GLU A 291 -1.19 -23.10 -5.05
C GLU A 291 0.33 -22.93 -5.22
N LEU A 292 0.94 -21.97 -4.52
CA LEU A 292 2.35 -21.62 -4.65
C LEU A 292 3.23 -22.24 -3.56
N GLU A 293 2.67 -22.57 -2.40
CA GLU A 293 3.38 -22.96 -1.18
C GLU A 293 4.39 -24.09 -1.42
N ALA A 294 4.02 -25.12 -2.18
CA ALA A 294 4.90 -26.26 -2.48
C ALA A 294 6.15 -25.89 -3.30
N HIS A 295 6.16 -24.74 -3.95
CA HIS A 295 7.30 -24.25 -4.71
C HIS A 295 8.20 -23.33 -3.88
N ILE A 296 7.68 -22.66 -2.86
CA ILE A 296 8.42 -21.69 -2.05
C ILE A 296 9.39 -22.46 -1.12
N PRO A 297 10.70 -22.15 -1.14
CA PRO A 297 11.63 -22.79 -0.20
C PRO A 297 11.20 -22.55 1.26
N PRO A 298 11.25 -23.59 2.11
CA PRO A 298 10.66 -23.57 3.44
C PRO A 298 11.23 -22.48 4.36
N GLU A 299 12.50 -22.09 4.15
CA GLU A 299 13.15 -21.04 4.92
C GLU A 299 12.48 -19.66 4.76
N TYR A 300 11.94 -19.35 3.58
CA TYR A 300 11.22 -18.08 3.35
C TYR A 300 9.80 -18.10 3.94
N ILE A 301 9.16 -19.27 3.96
CA ILE A 301 7.87 -19.47 4.67
C ILE A 301 8.10 -19.34 6.18
N GLU A 302 9.21 -19.90 6.69
CA GLU A 302 9.58 -19.76 8.11
C GLU A 302 9.75 -18.30 8.50
N GLU A 303 10.50 -17.52 7.71
CA GLU A 303 10.68 -16.10 7.97
C GLU A 303 9.35 -15.34 8.05
N GLN A 304 8.45 -15.57 7.08
CA GLN A 304 7.12 -14.94 7.07
C GLN A 304 6.28 -15.35 8.28
N ARG A 305 6.35 -16.63 8.69
CA ARG A 305 5.63 -17.13 9.86
C ARG A 305 6.13 -16.51 11.16
N GLN A 306 7.44 -16.39 11.31
CA GLN A 306 8.05 -15.75 12.48
C GLN A 306 7.76 -14.26 12.54
N LEU A 307 7.75 -13.59 11.39
CA LEU A 307 7.33 -12.19 11.28
C LEU A 307 5.88 -12.04 11.75
N ALA A 308 4.97 -12.89 11.25
CA ALA A 308 3.56 -12.89 11.66
C ALA A 308 3.40 -13.11 13.17
N GLN A 309 4.12 -14.09 13.73
CA GLN A 309 4.11 -14.40 15.16
C GLN A 309 4.60 -13.22 16.00
N SER A 310 5.68 -12.55 15.60
CA SER A 310 6.24 -11.39 16.33
C SER A 310 5.27 -10.21 16.45
N ILE A 311 4.34 -10.07 15.50
CA ILE A 311 3.35 -8.98 15.50
C ILE A 311 1.94 -9.45 15.89
N GLY A 312 1.78 -10.70 16.32
CA GLY A 312 0.50 -11.26 16.74
C GLY A 312 -0.52 -11.40 15.61
N GLN A 313 -0.07 -11.64 14.37
CA GLN A 313 -0.95 -11.83 13.20
C GLN A 313 -0.98 -13.30 12.76
N PRO A 314 -2.08 -13.79 12.17
CA PRO A 314 -2.10 -15.07 11.48
C PRO A 314 -1.11 -15.08 10.32
N ALA A 315 -0.38 -16.20 10.12
CA ALA A 315 0.63 -16.32 9.07
C ALA A 315 0.08 -16.02 7.67
N GLN A 316 -1.18 -16.39 7.42
CA GLN A 316 -1.89 -16.16 6.16
C GLN A 316 -1.95 -14.67 5.78
N VAL A 317 -2.00 -13.77 6.77
CA VAL A 317 -2.00 -12.32 6.52
C VAL A 317 -0.67 -11.89 5.93
N ILE A 318 0.46 -12.38 6.45
CA ILE A 318 1.80 -12.06 5.94
C ILE A 318 2.09 -12.74 4.61
N HIS A 319 1.63 -13.99 4.43
CA HIS A 319 1.70 -14.69 3.15
C HIS A 319 0.95 -13.89 2.07
N GLY A 320 -0.30 -13.51 2.33
CA GLY A 320 -1.12 -12.69 1.43
C GLY A 320 -0.49 -11.31 1.17
N LEU A 321 0.04 -10.67 2.22
CA LEU A 321 0.74 -9.39 2.11
C LEU A 321 1.91 -9.47 1.12
N ASN A 322 2.75 -10.49 1.23
CA ASN A 322 3.89 -10.67 0.33
C ASN A 322 3.47 -10.97 -1.11
N LEU A 323 2.38 -11.74 -1.31
CA LEU A 323 1.80 -11.97 -2.65
C LEU A 323 1.24 -10.70 -3.30
N CYS A 324 0.69 -9.78 -2.50
CA CYS A 324 0.22 -8.49 -3.00
C CYS A 324 1.38 -7.54 -3.30
N LEU A 325 2.34 -7.41 -2.38
CA LEU A 325 3.47 -6.49 -2.54
C LEU A 325 4.39 -6.89 -3.70
N GLU A 326 4.49 -8.18 -4.03
CA GLU A 326 5.20 -8.62 -5.22
C GLU A 326 4.60 -8.06 -6.52
N GLN A 327 3.31 -7.78 -6.58
CA GLN A 327 2.64 -7.28 -7.80
C GLN A 327 2.92 -5.79 -8.07
N ILE A 328 3.63 -5.10 -7.17
CA ILE A 328 4.02 -3.70 -7.37
C ILE A 328 4.96 -3.59 -8.58
N HIS A 329 4.68 -2.58 -9.41
CA HIS A 329 5.40 -2.35 -10.65
C HIS A 329 6.71 -1.62 -10.37
N SER A 330 7.72 -1.97 -11.15
CA SER A 330 8.95 -1.20 -11.20
C SER A 330 9.40 -1.05 -12.63
N GLY A 331 9.89 0.13 -12.98
CA GLY A 331 10.60 0.40 -14.23
C GLY A 331 12.06 0.66 -13.91
N GLY A 332 12.95 0.47 -14.87
CA GLY A 332 14.37 0.70 -14.61
C GLY A 332 15.26 0.58 -15.83
N PHE A 333 16.54 0.79 -15.59
CA PHE A 333 17.60 0.61 -16.58
C PHE A 333 18.93 0.28 -15.90
N ALA A 334 19.79 -0.39 -16.65
CA ALA A 334 21.21 -0.49 -16.35
C ALA A 334 21.99 0.32 -17.40
N ALA A 335 22.92 1.15 -16.97
CA ALA A 335 23.81 1.94 -17.83
C ALA A 335 25.26 1.74 -17.38
N PHE A 336 26.18 1.54 -18.33
CA PHE A 336 27.59 1.25 -18.04
C PHE A 336 28.49 1.70 -19.19
N ASN A 337 29.81 1.59 -19.06
CA ASN A 337 30.76 2.00 -20.12
C ASN A 337 30.44 3.39 -20.69
N SER A 338 30.24 3.52 -22.00
CA SER A 338 30.01 4.81 -22.66
C SER A 338 28.66 5.47 -22.33
N ALA A 339 27.75 4.74 -21.67
CA ALA A 339 26.47 5.28 -21.19
C ALA A 339 26.59 6.10 -19.90
N THR A 340 27.71 6.02 -19.18
CA THR A 340 27.93 6.68 -17.89
C THR A 340 29.16 7.59 -17.92
N SER A 341 29.20 8.59 -17.04
CA SER A 341 30.26 9.62 -17.03
C SER A 341 31.64 9.05 -16.70
N ASN A 342 31.71 7.96 -15.93
CA ASN A 342 32.95 7.35 -15.47
C ASN A 342 33.14 5.89 -15.91
N GLY A 343 32.22 5.36 -16.74
CA GLY A 343 32.26 3.98 -17.21
C GLY A 343 31.70 2.93 -16.23
N GLN A 344 31.36 3.31 -15.00
CA GLN A 344 30.86 2.38 -13.99
C GLN A 344 29.42 1.98 -14.25
N LEU A 345 29.10 0.73 -13.93
CA LEU A 345 27.73 0.24 -13.98
C LEU A 345 26.85 0.91 -12.92
N LEU A 346 25.74 1.48 -13.39
CA LEU A 346 24.61 1.95 -12.62
C LEU A 346 23.42 1.04 -12.90
N HIS A 347 22.74 0.61 -11.84
CA HIS A 347 21.45 -0.08 -11.92
C HIS A 347 20.41 0.81 -11.25
N ALA A 348 19.53 1.39 -12.06
CA ALA A 348 18.52 2.34 -11.65
C ALA A 348 17.12 1.74 -11.74
N GLY A 349 16.29 2.01 -10.73
CA GLY A 349 14.92 1.53 -10.66
C GLY A 349 13.99 2.54 -10.00
N MET A 350 12.75 2.57 -10.46
CA MET A 350 11.66 3.33 -9.87
C MET A 350 10.56 2.36 -9.46
N LEU A 351 10.06 2.51 -8.24
CA LEU A 351 8.99 1.72 -7.68
C LEU A 351 7.67 2.46 -7.90
N GLU A 352 6.95 2.07 -8.95
CA GLU A 352 5.63 2.57 -9.27
C GLU A 352 4.60 1.73 -8.50
N GLY A 353 4.36 2.13 -7.25
CA GLY A 353 3.29 1.54 -6.47
C GLY A 353 1.91 2.02 -6.92
N LEU A 354 0.90 1.37 -6.35
CA LEU A 354 -0.45 1.89 -6.35
C LEU A 354 -0.44 3.10 -5.41
N ALA A 355 -0.14 4.31 -5.90
CA ALA A 355 0.09 5.49 -5.03
C ALA A 355 -1.13 5.79 -4.12
N ASN A 356 -2.30 5.24 -4.47
CA ASN A 356 -3.53 5.24 -3.68
C ASN A 356 -3.51 4.35 -2.42
N MET A 357 -2.45 3.58 -2.14
CA MET A 357 -2.35 2.73 -0.95
C MET A 357 -1.58 3.34 0.22
N ALA A 358 -1.02 4.55 0.06
CA ALA A 358 -0.13 5.18 1.05
C ALA A 358 0.88 4.19 1.65
N LEU A 359 1.79 3.72 0.81
CA LEU A 359 2.92 2.91 1.26
C LEU A 359 4.16 3.76 1.59
N LEU A 360 4.10 5.09 1.37
CA LEU A 360 5.23 6.00 1.57
C LEU A 360 5.73 5.99 3.03
N ASP A 361 4.83 6.05 4.01
CA ASP A 361 5.15 6.07 5.44
C ASP A 361 5.72 4.75 5.97
N VAL A 362 5.61 3.68 5.17
CA VAL A 362 6.11 2.33 5.47
C VAL A 362 7.25 1.89 4.51
N THR A 363 7.77 2.80 3.68
CA THR A 363 8.96 2.54 2.85
C THR A 363 10.21 2.41 3.72
N VAL A 364 11.06 1.44 3.39
CA VAL A 364 12.29 1.14 4.13
C VAL A 364 13.39 0.63 3.18
N SER A 365 14.64 0.80 3.60
CA SER A 365 15.76 0.00 3.07
C SER A 365 16.16 -1.06 4.08
N PHE A 366 16.27 -2.30 3.64
CA PHE A 366 16.79 -3.41 4.42
C PHE A 366 18.26 -3.65 4.12
N ILE A 367 19.04 -3.97 5.14
CA ILE A 367 20.38 -4.56 5.05
C ILE A 367 20.29 -5.91 5.76
N ILE A 368 20.37 -6.99 5.00
CA ILE A 368 20.05 -8.34 5.48
C ILE A 368 21.30 -9.21 5.39
N SER A 369 21.68 -9.83 6.51
CA SER A 369 22.80 -10.76 6.63
C SER A 369 22.30 -12.13 7.08
N VAL A 370 21.85 -12.94 6.12
CA VAL A 370 21.43 -14.32 6.39
C VAL A 370 22.65 -15.19 6.68
N GLU A 371 22.57 -16.03 7.72
CA GLU A 371 23.65 -16.92 8.10
C GLU A 371 24.11 -17.81 6.93
N GLY A 372 25.42 -17.79 6.64
CA GLY A 372 26.01 -18.58 5.55
C GLY A 372 25.69 -18.09 4.14
N LYS A 373 25.16 -16.87 3.97
CA LYS A 373 24.83 -16.25 2.68
C LYS A 373 25.53 -14.91 2.50
N THR A 374 25.51 -14.39 1.27
CA THR A 374 26.04 -13.05 0.97
C THR A 374 25.09 -11.99 1.55
N PRO A 375 25.57 -11.04 2.37
CA PRO A 375 24.77 -9.90 2.81
C PRO A 375 24.31 -9.06 1.62
N PHE A 376 23.11 -8.50 1.72
CA PHE A 376 22.54 -7.69 0.66
C PHE A 376 21.69 -6.54 1.19
N ALA A 377 21.54 -5.50 0.37
CA ALA A 377 20.53 -4.49 0.57
C ALA A 377 19.33 -4.75 -0.33
N SER A 378 18.14 -4.43 0.18
CA SER A 378 16.90 -4.40 -0.59
C SER A 378 16.08 -3.19 -0.23
N VAL A 379 15.45 -2.56 -1.21
CA VAL A 379 14.50 -1.46 -0.97
C VAL A 379 13.08 -2.01 -1.08
N GLY A 380 12.20 -1.61 -0.15
CA GLY A 380 10.86 -2.17 -0.06
C GLY A 380 10.01 -1.55 1.04
N TYR A 381 9.18 -2.38 1.67
CA TYR A 381 8.18 -1.96 2.65
C TYR A 381 8.26 -2.81 3.92
N ALA A 382 7.83 -2.25 5.05
CA ALA A 382 7.68 -3.03 6.27
C ALA A 382 6.71 -4.21 6.07
N GLY A 383 7.10 -5.40 6.53
CA GLY A 383 6.36 -6.65 6.34
C GLY A 383 6.68 -7.40 5.05
N PHE A 384 7.47 -6.82 4.14
CA PHE A 384 7.89 -7.46 2.90
C PHE A 384 9.18 -8.26 3.10
N THR A 385 9.15 -9.54 2.73
CA THR A 385 10.27 -10.49 2.87
C THR A 385 10.91 -10.85 1.53
N GLY A 386 10.31 -10.46 0.41
CA GLY A 386 10.90 -10.60 -0.92
C GLY A 386 11.87 -9.46 -1.25
N CYS A 387 12.33 -9.43 -2.50
CA CYS A 387 13.11 -8.32 -3.04
C CYS A 387 12.47 -7.80 -4.34
N ILE A 388 12.25 -6.49 -4.44
CA ILE A 388 11.86 -5.85 -5.71
C ILE A 388 13.10 -5.32 -6.42
N SER A 389 13.94 -4.56 -5.69
CA SER A 389 15.23 -4.05 -6.15
C SER A 389 16.25 -4.16 -5.02
N GLY A 390 17.48 -4.58 -5.34
CA GLY A 390 18.53 -4.74 -4.34
C GLY A 390 19.88 -5.12 -4.93
N MET A 391 20.92 -5.12 -4.09
CA MET A 391 22.25 -5.58 -4.45
C MET A 391 22.98 -6.24 -3.28
N ASN A 392 23.86 -7.21 -3.58
CA ASN A 392 24.63 -7.95 -2.60
C ASN A 392 26.11 -7.53 -2.55
N LEU A 393 26.83 -7.96 -1.52
CA LEU A 393 28.26 -7.67 -1.36
C LEU A 393 29.15 -8.36 -2.41
N SER A 394 28.62 -9.31 -3.19
CA SER A 394 29.27 -9.87 -4.37
C SER A 394 29.05 -9.03 -5.63
N GLN A 395 28.53 -7.81 -5.49
CA GLN A 395 28.33 -6.84 -6.57
C GLN A 395 27.29 -7.27 -7.61
N ILE A 396 26.37 -8.16 -7.24
CA ILE A 396 25.20 -8.50 -8.04
C ILE A 396 24.05 -7.61 -7.60
N ALA A 397 23.46 -6.92 -8.56
CA ALA A 397 22.21 -6.19 -8.36
C ALA A 397 21.10 -6.74 -9.24
N ILE A 398 19.88 -6.73 -8.71
CA ILE A 398 18.70 -7.26 -9.37
C ILE A 398 17.50 -6.37 -9.11
N SER A 399 16.66 -6.20 -10.14
CA SER A 399 15.31 -5.66 -9.99
C SER A 399 14.31 -6.47 -10.80
N LYS A 400 13.03 -6.45 -10.38
CA LYS A 400 11.96 -7.24 -11.01
C LYS A 400 10.74 -6.41 -11.40
N THR A 401 10.46 -6.35 -12.69
CA THR A 401 9.24 -5.74 -13.25
C THR A 401 8.19 -6.82 -13.47
N SER A 402 7.03 -6.71 -12.83
CA SER A 402 5.88 -7.60 -13.08
C SER A 402 5.00 -7.03 -14.20
N ASP A 403 4.39 -7.88 -15.03
CA ASP A 403 3.33 -7.44 -15.95
C ASP A 403 1.91 -7.65 -15.34
N PHE A 404 0.95 -6.79 -15.69
CA PHE A 404 -0.44 -6.87 -15.20
C PHE A 404 -1.21 -8.13 -15.65
N HIS A 405 -0.61 -8.99 -16.47
CA HIS A 405 -1.28 -10.13 -17.12
C HIS A 405 -0.83 -11.49 -16.58
N THR A 406 -0.41 -11.57 -15.32
CA THR A 406 0.01 -12.84 -14.73
C THR A 406 -1.19 -13.75 -14.42
N GLY A 407 -1.57 -14.51 -15.45
CA GLY A 407 -2.43 -15.67 -15.34
C GLY A 407 -1.67 -16.91 -14.86
N GLN A 408 -2.23 -17.56 -13.84
CA GLN A 408 -2.26 -19.01 -13.59
C GLN A 408 -0.94 -19.81 -13.40
N ALA A 409 0.24 -19.24 -13.60
CA ALA A 409 1.48 -19.99 -13.39
C ALA A 409 1.69 -20.37 -11.91
N THR A 410 2.07 -21.61 -11.64
CA THR A 410 2.45 -22.09 -10.30
C THR A 410 3.98 -22.20 -10.22
N GLY A 411 4.57 -21.59 -9.20
CA GLY A 411 6.03 -21.53 -9.06
C GLY A 411 6.45 -20.62 -7.92
N ILE A 412 7.75 -20.32 -7.86
CA ILE A 412 8.31 -19.44 -6.84
C ILE A 412 7.89 -17.99 -7.14
N PRO A 413 7.41 -17.22 -6.15
CA PRO A 413 7.22 -15.79 -6.25
C PRO A 413 8.48 -15.10 -6.79
N MET A 414 8.33 -14.23 -7.80
CA MET A 414 9.45 -13.55 -8.46
C MET A 414 10.28 -12.74 -7.47
N SER A 415 9.65 -12.18 -6.43
CA SER A 415 10.33 -11.43 -5.38
C SER A 415 11.20 -12.32 -4.49
N ILE A 416 10.78 -13.57 -4.25
CA ILE A 416 11.58 -14.58 -3.54
C ILE A 416 12.75 -15.03 -4.43
N LEU A 417 12.55 -15.19 -5.74
CA LEU A 417 13.64 -15.50 -6.67
C LEU A 417 14.70 -14.39 -6.74
N ALA A 418 14.26 -13.13 -6.79
CA ALA A 418 15.18 -12.00 -6.75
C ALA A 418 16.01 -12.01 -5.46
N ARG A 419 15.36 -12.30 -4.32
CA ARG A 419 16.05 -12.45 -3.02
C ARG A 419 17.01 -13.64 -3.01
N MET A 420 16.60 -14.80 -3.55
CA MET A 420 17.47 -15.97 -3.68
C MET A 420 18.73 -15.66 -4.48
N ALA A 421 18.62 -14.88 -5.55
CA ALA A 421 19.78 -14.44 -6.34
C ALA A 421 20.73 -13.58 -5.49
N LEU A 422 20.20 -12.62 -4.72
CA LEU A 422 21.03 -11.80 -3.84
C LEU A 422 21.71 -12.60 -2.72
N GLU A 423 21.06 -13.62 -2.18
CA GLU A 423 21.64 -14.46 -1.11
C GLU A 423 22.68 -15.48 -1.61
N LYS A 424 22.54 -15.96 -2.86
CA LYS A 424 23.23 -17.18 -3.34
C LYS A 424 24.16 -16.96 -4.53
N CYS A 425 24.03 -15.87 -5.28
CA CYS A 425 24.76 -15.66 -6.53
C CYS A 425 25.86 -14.61 -6.37
N ASP A 426 26.97 -14.82 -7.06
CA ASP A 426 28.18 -13.97 -7.04
C ASP A 426 28.60 -13.49 -8.44
N SER A 427 27.79 -13.80 -9.45
CA SER A 427 28.08 -13.53 -10.86
C SER A 427 26.78 -13.38 -11.65
N LEU A 428 26.80 -12.62 -12.75
CA LEU A 428 25.66 -12.52 -13.66
C LEU A 428 25.19 -13.89 -14.15
N GLU A 429 26.13 -14.76 -14.49
CA GLU A 429 25.86 -16.12 -14.99
C GLU A 429 25.09 -16.97 -13.97
N SER A 430 25.57 -17.02 -12.71
CA SER A 430 24.91 -17.81 -11.67
C SER A 430 23.51 -17.27 -11.34
N ALA A 431 23.33 -15.94 -11.34
CA ALA A 431 22.03 -15.31 -11.13
C ALA A 431 21.04 -15.62 -12.26
N VAL A 432 21.48 -15.50 -13.51
CA VAL A 432 20.68 -15.89 -14.68
C VAL A 432 20.31 -17.37 -14.57
N GLN A 433 21.29 -18.26 -14.35
CA GLN A 433 21.09 -19.70 -14.25
C GLN A 433 20.06 -20.08 -13.17
N LEU A 434 20.16 -19.49 -11.98
CA LEU A 434 19.20 -19.69 -10.90
C LEU A 434 17.77 -19.34 -11.33
N ILE A 435 17.59 -18.22 -12.04
CA ILE A 435 16.28 -17.81 -12.55
C ILE A 435 15.80 -18.74 -13.68
N GLN A 436 16.70 -19.26 -14.53
CA GLN A 436 16.31 -20.19 -15.60
C GLN A 436 15.85 -21.54 -15.08
N GLN A 437 16.47 -22.04 -14.03
CA GLN A 437 16.20 -23.36 -13.48
C GLN A 437 15.03 -23.37 -12.49
N SER A 438 14.54 -22.21 -12.07
CA SER A 438 13.48 -22.09 -11.08
C SER A 438 12.10 -21.92 -11.74
N PRO A 439 11.05 -22.66 -11.30
CA PRO A 439 9.68 -22.37 -11.69
C PRO A 439 9.23 -21.04 -11.08
N ARG A 440 8.37 -20.28 -11.77
CA ARG A 440 7.98 -18.91 -11.40
C ARG A 440 6.48 -18.75 -11.39
N SER A 441 5.95 -18.00 -10.43
CA SER A 441 4.51 -17.74 -10.33
C SER A 441 4.02 -16.55 -11.18
N GLY A 442 4.93 -15.83 -11.85
CA GLY A 442 4.64 -14.58 -12.53
C GLY A 442 5.39 -14.42 -13.86
N GLN A 443 4.86 -13.52 -14.69
CA GLN A 443 5.47 -13.03 -15.92
C GLN A 443 5.98 -11.60 -15.69
N GLY A 444 7.09 -11.27 -16.35
CA GLY A 444 7.79 -10.03 -16.10
C GLY A 444 9.23 -10.06 -16.62
N VAL A 445 10.06 -9.19 -16.07
CA VAL A 445 11.46 -9.05 -16.44
C VAL A 445 12.30 -8.95 -15.17
N PHE A 446 13.39 -9.70 -15.10
CA PHE A 446 14.47 -9.44 -14.16
C PHE A 446 15.56 -8.63 -14.85
N LEU A 447 15.88 -7.45 -14.36
CA LEU A 447 17.11 -6.75 -14.74
C LEU A 447 18.19 -7.18 -13.76
N ILE A 448 19.30 -7.74 -14.26
CA ILE A 448 20.40 -8.25 -13.45
C ILE A 448 21.68 -7.59 -13.92
N THR A 449 22.50 -7.17 -12.99
CA THR A 449 23.77 -6.50 -13.28
C THR A 449 24.87 -7.02 -12.39
N ASP A 450 26.09 -7.06 -12.93
CA ASP A 450 27.29 -7.53 -12.26
C ASP A 450 28.35 -6.41 -12.32
N GLY A 451 28.67 -5.88 -11.14
CA GLY A 451 29.63 -4.78 -10.99
C GLY A 451 31.08 -5.19 -11.24
N THR A 452 31.42 -6.47 -11.07
CA THR A 452 32.77 -6.98 -11.32
C THR A 452 33.00 -7.16 -12.82
N ALA A 453 32.03 -7.73 -13.52
CA ALA A 453 32.09 -7.90 -14.97
C ALA A 453 31.76 -6.61 -15.75
N ASN A 454 31.12 -5.63 -15.09
CA ASN A 454 30.55 -4.42 -15.70
C ASN A 454 29.53 -4.76 -16.80
N LEU A 455 28.65 -5.74 -16.53
CA LEU A 455 27.68 -6.29 -17.48
C LEU A 455 26.25 -6.24 -16.93
N ALA A 456 25.29 -6.21 -17.85
CA ALA A 456 23.87 -6.23 -17.55
C ALA A 456 23.11 -7.21 -18.46
N SER A 457 22.04 -7.80 -17.94
CA SER A 457 21.10 -8.60 -18.73
C SER A 457 19.67 -8.46 -18.21
N ALA A 458 18.72 -8.46 -19.14
CA ALA A 458 17.30 -8.59 -18.86
C ALA A 458 16.84 -10.01 -19.15
N VAL A 459 16.23 -10.67 -18.17
CA VAL A 459 15.63 -11.99 -18.32
C VAL A 459 14.12 -11.83 -18.45
N LEU A 460 13.62 -11.98 -19.69
CA LEU A 460 12.19 -11.95 -19.96
C LEU A 460 11.58 -13.29 -19.56
N SER A 461 10.66 -13.20 -18.63
CA SER A 461 10.11 -14.31 -17.90
C SER A 461 8.61 -14.40 -18.12
N SER A 462 8.14 -15.61 -18.35
CA SER A 462 6.75 -16.03 -18.15
C SER A 462 6.73 -17.25 -17.21
N ALA A 463 5.77 -18.17 -17.36
CA ALA A 463 5.92 -19.51 -16.78
C ALA A 463 7.24 -20.18 -17.22
N GLU A 464 7.69 -19.90 -18.46
CA GLU A 464 8.99 -20.29 -19.01
C GLU A 464 9.87 -19.06 -19.32
N ILE A 465 11.20 -19.25 -19.42
CA ILE A 465 12.07 -18.17 -19.90
C ILE A 465 11.84 -18.04 -21.38
N THR A 466 11.41 -16.85 -21.77
CA THR A 466 11.19 -16.57 -23.18
C THR A 466 12.45 -16.04 -23.85
N LYS A 467 13.31 -15.30 -23.10
CA LYS A 467 14.57 -14.76 -23.63
C LYS A 467 15.48 -14.22 -22.54
N VAL A 468 16.80 -14.37 -22.73
CA VAL A 468 17.82 -13.54 -22.05
C VAL A 468 18.32 -12.51 -23.04
N VAL A 469 18.34 -11.24 -22.64
CA VAL A 469 18.65 -10.09 -23.48
C VAL A 469 19.78 -9.30 -22.85
N ASP A 470 20.86 -9.08 -23.60
CA ASP A 470 21.93 -8.18 -23.22
C ASP A 470 21.78 -6.81 -23.92
N ALA A 471 22.68 -5.88 -23.64
CA ALA A 471 22.68 -4.54 -24.24
C ALA A 471 22.87 -4.54 -25.77
N ALA A 472 23.39 -5.63 -26.36
CA ALA A 472 23.69 -5.72 -27.79
C ALA A 472 22.54 -6.33 -28.61
N THR A 473 21.77 -7.24 -28.01
CA THR A 473 20.79 -8.09 -28.71
C THR A 473 19.38 -7.52 -28.72
N GLY A 474 18.98 -6.79 -27.67
CA GLY A 474 17.66 -6.16 -27.56
C GLY A 474 16.45 -7.10 -27.61
N HIS A 475 15.26 -6.53 -27.41
CA HIS A 475 13.98 -7.23 -27.57
C HIS A 475 12.80 -6.27 -27.73
N PRO A 476 11.81 -6.55 -28.61
CA PRO A 476 10.67 -5.64 -28.83
C PRO A 476 9.89 -5.27 -27.57
N ARG A 477 9.77 -6.17 -26.58
CA ARG A 477 9.12 -5.88 -25.28
C ARG A 477 9.91 -4.91 -24.39
N LEU A 478 11.18 -4.65 -24.70
CA LEU A 478 12.06 -3.74 -23.96
C LEU A 478 12.32 -2.41 -24.70
N GLY A 479 11.83 -2.28 -25.95
CA GLY A 479 12.10 -1.12 -26.81
C GLY A 479 13.37 -1.26 -27.64
N ASP A 480 13.81 -0.14 -28.22
CA ASP A 480 14.99 -0.07 -29.07
C ASP A 480 16.28 -0.33 -28.26
N THR A 481 17.26 -0.98 -28.91
CA THR A 481 18.58 -1.19 -28.30
C THR A 481 19.31 0.13 -28.11
N ILE A 482 19.89 0.31 -26.93
CA ILE A 482 20.75 1.43 -26.60
C ILE A 482 22.14 0.89 -26.27
N LYS A 483 23.17 1.43 -26.92
CA LYS A 483 24.55 1.00 -26.67
C LYS A 483 24.89 1.16 -25.19
N ASP A 484 25.50 0.11 -24.62
CA ASP A 484 25.91 0.04 -23.21
C ASP A 484 24.78 0.33 -22.19
N CYS A 485 23.55 -0.03 -22.56
CA CYS A 485 22.39 0.13 -21.70
C CYS A 485 21.36 -1.00 -21.90
N VAL A 486 20.75 -1.44 -20.80
CA VAL A 486 19.61 -2.37 -20.79
C VAL A 486 18.44 -1.70 -20.12
N VAL A 487 17.30 -1.59 -20.81
CA VAL A 487 16.10 -0.93 -20.28
C VAL A 487 15.03 -1.97 -19.98
N THR A 488 14.38 -1.84 -18.81
CA THR A 488 13.21 -2.63 -18.43
C THR A 488 12.05 -1.68 -18.16
N PRO A 489 11.36 -1.22 -19.22
CA PRO A 489 10.31 -0.23 -19.10
C PRO A 489 9.10 -0.81 -18.37
N CYS A 490 8.38 0.02 -17.61
CA CYS A 490 6.99 -0.28 -17.30
C CYS A 490 6.19 -0.38 -18.63
N LEU A 491 5.10 -1.16 -18.66
CA LEU A 491 4.30 -1.42 -19.88
C LEU A 491 3.83 -0.14 -20.61
N ASN A 492 3.67 0.94 -19.86
CA ASN A 492 3.27 2.29 -20.23
C ASN A 492 4.44 3.20 -20.70
N GLN A 493 5.69 2.72 -20.62
CA GLN A 493 6.92 3.47 -20.92
C GLN A 493 7.75 2.85 -22.05
N ILE A 494 7.28 1.76 -22.67
CA ILE A 494 8.05 0.98 -23.66
C ILE A 494 8.67 1.85 -24.77
N ALA A 495 7.98 2.92 -25.18
CA ALA A 495 8.45 3.83 -26.24
C ALA A 495 9.15 5.11 -25.74
N GLU A 496 8.87 5.58 -24.53
CA GLU A 496 9.30 6.90 -24.05
C GLU A 496 10.55 6.84 -23.18
N LEU A 497 10.71 5.78 -22.38
CA LEU A 497 11.89 5.62 -21.53
C LEU A 497 13.20 5.49 -22.35
N PRO A 498 13.29 4.67 -23.41
CA PRO A 498 14.49 4.60 -24.25
C PRO A 498 14.83 5.95 -24.92
N LYS A 499 13.82 6.70 -25.39
CA LYS A 499 14.02 8.01 -26.03
C LYS A 499 14.56 9.04 -25.04
N ALA A 500 13.93 9.15 -23.88
CA ALA A 500 14.34 10.07 -22.83
C ALA A 500 15.76 9.77 -22.36
N LEU A 501 16.08 8.48 -22.17
CA LEU A 501 17.39 8.01 -21.74
C LEU A 501 18.51 8.40 -22.71
N THR A 502 18.26 8.27 -24.02
CA THR A 502 19.27 8.56 -25.07
C THR A 502 19.85 9.97 -24.94
N SER A 503 19.05 10.96 -24.50
CA SER A 503 19.50 12.35 -24.31
C SER A 503 20.40 12.57 -23.08
N LYS A 504 20.45 11.62 -22.15
CA LYS A 504 21.18 11.69 -20.88
C LYS A 504 22.46 10.84 -20.87
N LEU A 505 22.55 9.83 -21.73
CA LEU A 505 23.70 8.91 -21.82
C LEU A 505 25.03 9.66 -21.91
N SER A 506 26.11 9.03 -21.46
CA SER A 506 27.47 9.56 -21.33
C SER A 506 27.67 10.63 -20.25
N SER A 507 26.60 11.27 -19.77
CA SER A 507 26.64 12.21 -18.65
C SER A 507 26.08 11.64 -17.35
N LEU A 508 25.52 10.42 -17.37
CA LEU A 508 24.90 9.80 -16.20
C LEU A 508 25.93 9.39 -15.15
N ASP A 509 25.70 9.85 -13.93
CA ASP A 509 26.24 9.34 -12.68
C ASP A 509 25.09 8.99 -11.72
N ALA A 510 25.41 8.52 -10.51
CA ALA A 510 24.38 8.09 -9.57
C ALA A 510 23.45 9.24 -9.11
N GLU A 511 24.00 10.45 -8.92
CA GLU A 511 23.25 11.63 -8.45
C GLU A 511 22.32 12.19 -9.53
N SER A 512 22.81 12.31 -10.77
CA SER A 512 22.00 12.71 -11.92
C SER A 512 20.94 11.66 -12.27
N ALA A 513 21.26 10.36 -12.15
CA ALA A 513 20.29 9.29 -12.40
C ALA A 513 19.15 9.31 -11.37
N ILE A 514 19.44 9.38 -10.06
CA ILE A 514 18.40 9.37 -9.01
C ILE A 514 17.52 10.62 -9.09
N GLY A 515 18.08 11.78 -9.42
CA GLY A 515 17.33 13.02 -9.63
C GLY A 515 16.43 13.00 -10.87
N TRP A 516 16.79 12.19 -11.88
CA TRP A 516 16.04 12.09 -13.13
C TRP A 516 14.93 11.03 -13.11
N LEU A 517 15.07 9.96 -12.31
CA LEU A 517 14.08 8.88 -12.22
C LEU A 517 12.61 9.37 -12.02
N PRO A 518 12.33 10.38 -11.19
CA PRO A 518 10.96 10.91 -11.04
C PRO A 518 10.35 11.48 -12.34
N GLU A 519 11.16 11.99 -13.26
CA GLU A 519 10.70 12.56 -14.54
C GLU A 519 10.20 11.48 -15.51
N LEU A 520 10.57 10.22 -15.27
CA LEU A 520 10.20 9.09 -16.11
C LEU A 520 8.83 8.52 -15.79
N ALA A 521 8.27 8.82 -14.61
CA ALA A 521 6.99 8.28 -14.17
C ALA A 521 5.82 8.83 -15.00
N THR A 522 4.91 7.95 -15.40
CA THR A 522 3.92 8.27 -16.47
C THR A 522 2.62 8.91 -15.98
N LYS A 523 2.27 8.79 -14.70
CA LYS A 523 0.95 9.22 -14.16
C LYS A 523 0.97 9.72 -12.72
N GLU A 524 1.75 9.08 -11.85
CA GLU A 524 1.87 9.40 -10.42
C GLU A 524 3.36 9.40 -10.06
N SER A 525 3.77 10.21 -9.06
CA SER A 525 5.16 10.21 -8.59
C SER A 525 5.54 8.81 -8.09
N PRO A 526 6.71 8.27 -8.47
CA PRO A 526 7.13 6.94 -8.06
C PRO A 526 7.34 6.93 -6.55
N LEU A 527 6.86 5.90 -5.83
CA LEU A 527 6.92 5.87 -4.36
C LEU A 527 8.36 5.94 -3.85
N GLN A 528 9.25 5.26 -4.54
CA GLN A 528 10.66 5.15 -4.19
C GLN A 528 11.49 5.03 -5.46
N ASN A 529 12.59 5.76 -5.50
CA ASN A 529 13.60 5.70 -6.55
C ASN A 529 14.88 5.12 -5.95
N VAL A 530 15.60 4.34 -6.75
CA VAL A 530 16.84 3.71 -6.33
C VAL A 530 17.88 3.73 -7.45
N VAL A 531 19.12 4.06 -7.09
CA VAL A 531 20.29 3.83 -7.95
C VAL A 531 21.32 3.03 -7.16
N LEU A 532 21.61 1.85 -7.68
CA LEU A 532 22.59 0.90 -7.18
C LEU A 532 23.87 1.06 -7.98
N SER A 533 25.01 1.18 -7.30
CA SER A 533 26.34 1.16 -7.88
C SER A 533 27.08 -0.09 -7.36
N PRO A 534 26.90 -1.26 -8.00
CA PRO A 534 27.32 -2.54 -7.40
C PRO A 534 28.83 -2.61 -7.16
N ALA A 535 29.64 -2.04 -8.06
CA ALA A 535 31.10 -2.03 -7.93
C ALA A 535 31.61 -1.28 -6.69
N SER A 536 30.90 -0.23 -6.26
CA SER A 536 31.27 0.57 -5.09
C SER A 536 30.49 0.20 -3.83
N GLY A 537 29.44 -0.62 -3.93
CA GLY A 537 28.57 -0.95 -2.80
C GLY A 537 27.68 0.20 -2.34
N LEU A 538 27.52 1.25 -3.17
CA LEU A 538 26.72 2.44 -2.85
C LEU A 538 25.29 2.36 -3.38
N LEU A 539 24.34 2.69 -2.51
CA LEU A 539 22.91 2.72 -2.75
C LEU A 539 22.40 4.15 -2.55
N HIS A 540 21.83 4.77 -3.58
CA HIS A 540 21.13 6.05 -3.48
C HIS A 540 19.63 5.78 -3.46
N VAL A 541 18.93 6.24 -2.43
CA VAL A 541 17.48 6.07 -2.29
C VAL A 541 16.83 7.43 -2.18
N SER A 542 15.73 7.59 -2.89
CA SER A 542 14.90 8.79 -2.80
C SER A 542 13.44 8.36 -2.72
N ASN A 543 12.85 8.51 -1.53
CA ASN A 543 11.41 8.37 -1.37
C ASN A 543 10.78 9.69 -1.79
N THR A 544 9.76 9.64 -2.64
CA THR A 544 8.98 10.84 -2.95
C THR A 544 8.07 11.14 -1.77
N TYR A 545 8.65 11.71 -0.71
CA TYR A 545 7.83 12.38 0.30
C TYR A 545 6.90 13.37 -0.41
N ARG A 546 5.67 13.54 0.09
CA ARG A 546 4.80 14.66 -0.29
C ARG A 546 5.46 15.94 0.20
N LEU A 547 6.47 16.37 -0.53
CA LEU A 547 7.06 17.66 -0.33
C LEU A 547 6.02 18.72 -0.69
N PRO A 548 5.94 19.82 0.07
CA PRO A 548 5.23 21.01 -0.37
C PRO A 548 5.65 21.34 -1.81
N SER A 549 4.71 21.81 -2.63
CA SER A 549 4.96 22.13 -4.03
C SER A 549 6.26 22.92 -4.21
N GLY A 550 7.29 22.30 -4.80
CA GLY A 550 8.54 22.96 -5.18
C GLY A 550 9.82 22.50 -4.45
N GLU A 551 9.74 21.62 -3.43
CA GLU A 551 10.96 21.04 -2.82
C GLU A 551 11.42 19.77 -3.57
N GLN A 552 12.72 19.48 -3.50
CA GLN A 552 13.35 18.31 -4.13
C GLN A 552 13.38 17.12 -3.17
N PRO A 553 13.12 15.88 -3.63
CA PRO A 553 13.19 14.68 -2.79
C PRO A 553 14.56 14.55 -2.12
N VAL A 554 14.58 14.22 -0.82
CA VAL A 554 15.84 13.92 -0.12
C VAL A 554 16.42 12.63 -0.70
N VAL A 555 17.65 12.72 -1.21
CA VAL A 555 18.43 11.56 -1.66
C VAL A 555 19.33 11.14 -0.51
N VAL A 556 19.14 9.93 -0.02
CA VAL A 556 20.00 9.34 1.02
C VAL A 556 20.96 8.37 0.39
N LYS A 557 22.25 8.50 0.74
CA LYS A 557 23.32 7.62 0.29
C LYS A 557 23.68 6.62 1.37
N LEU A 558 23.67 5.34 1.01
CA LEU A 558 23.93 4.22 1.91
C LEU A 558 25.11 3.39 1.39
N ASP A 559 26.04 3.04 2.27
CA ASP A 559 27.11 2.07 1.98
C ASP A 559 26.72 0.72 2.58
N ILE A 560 26.49 -0.27 1.71
CA ILE A 560 26.00 -1.59 2.15
C ILE A 560 27.05 -2.30 3.00
N LYS A 561 28.33 -2.17 2.65
CA LYS A 561 29.40 -2.85 3.36
C LYS A 561 29.53 -2.29 4.76
N GLU A 562 29.57 -0.96 4.88
CA GLU A 562 29.60 -0.28 6.18
C GLU A 562 28.42 -0.70 7.06
N LEU A 563 27.20 -0.71 6.50
CA LEU A 563 26.00 -1.05 7.26
C LEU A 563 25.94 -2.54 7.64
N ALA A 564 26.32 -3.45 6.74
CA ALA A 564 26.33 -4.89 7.01
C ALA A 564 27.39 -5.28 8.06
N GLU A 565 28.56 -4.63 8.02
CA GLU A 565 29.65 -4.87 8.97
C GLU A 565 29.44 -4.15 10.31
N SER A 566 28.59 -3.11 10.34
CA SER A 566 28.30 -2.37 11.57
C SER A 566 27.70 -3.28 12.65
N PRO A 567 28.12 -3.15 13.92
CA PRO A 567 27.51 -3.90 15.02
C PRO A 567 26.06 -3.45 15.22
N LEU A 568 25.18 -4.38 15.63
CA LEU A 568 23.87 -3.98 16.13
C LEU A 568 24.04 -3.32 17.50
N THR A 569 23.28 -2.26 17.73
CA THR A 569 23.22 -1.66 19.07
C THR A 569 22.67 -2.68 20.08
N PRO A 570 23.33 -2.91 21.23
CA PRO A 570 22.86 -3.87 22.23
C PRO A 570 21.47 -3.49 22.76
N VAL A 571 20.58 -4.47 22.86
CA VAL A 571 19.26 -4.28 23.45
C VAL A 571 19.44 -3.96 24.96
N PRO A 572 18.89 -2.84 25.47
CA PRO A 572 18.92 -2.55 26.90
C PRO A 572 18.29 -3.70 27.71
N PRO A 573 18.81 -4.00 28.92
CA PRO A 573 18.13 -4.95 29.80
C PRO A 573 16.71 -4.46 30.10
N GLN A 574 15.73 -5.35 29.92
CA GLN A 574 14.31 -5.09 30.15
C GLN A 574 13.96 -4.97 31.63
#